data_AF-A0A926T7T2-F1
#
_entry.id   AF-A0A926T7T2-F1
#
_cell.length_a   1.000
_cell.length_b   1.000
_cell.length_c   1.000
_cell.angle_alpha   90.00
_cell.angle_beta   90.00
_cell.angle_gamma   90.00
#
_symmetry.space_group_name_H-M   'P 1'
#
loop_
_entity.id
_entity.type
_entity.pdbx_description
1 polymer ?
#
loop_
_entity_poly.entity_id
_entity_poly.type
_entity_poly.pdbx_seq_one_letter_code
_entity_poly.pdbx_strand_id
1 'polypeptide(L)'
;MAVGKRWLRDELIIAMNLYCKLPFGKLDEKTPIIIEVANKLGRTPSSLSMKLCNLASLDPLLKARGVQGLRNASKADREIWQEFYNNWEELGVESEERFQELFKNLIPEEYELPNKRKFNNPIPITTPRSQPTGSTEATVSVKARIGQDFFRKTVLANYNSRCCITGNPIPELLVASHILPWGSYIEHRLNPHNGLCLARTQDTAFDKGLITFDEDYRLIISAYLESFLPDETLYRNFIGYCGQQIHFPNKFHPHPDFIRRHREEIFIGKEITN
;
A
#
# COMPACT_ATOMS: atom_id res chain seq x y z
N MET A 1 -25.31 -16.45 27.80
CA MET A 1 -24.21 -16.03 26.91
C MET A 1 -24.23 -14.52 26.83
N ALA A 2 -23.14 -13.82 27.20
CA ALA A 2 -23.08 -12.38 27.02
C ALA A 2 -23.25 -12.06 25.53
N VAL A 3 -24.25 -11.25 25.18
CA VAL A 3 -24.43 -10.77 23.81
C VAL A 3 -23.22 -9.89 23.50
N GLY A 4 -22.33 -10.37 22.61
CA GLY A 4 -21.13 -9.64 22.26
C GLY A 4 -21.45 -8.25 21.70
N LYS A 5 -20.66 -7.23 22.08
CA LYS A 5 -20.80 -5.85 21.60
C LYS A 5 -20.79 -5.82 20.07
N ARG A 6 -21.92 -5.46 19.45
CA ARG A 6 -22.08 -5.32 18.00
C ARG A 6 -21.06 -4.32 17.44
N TRP A 7 -20.46 -4.63 16.28
CA TRP A 7 -19.54 -3.73 15.58
C TRP A 7 -20.32 -2.60 14.90
N LEU A 8 -19.91 -1.36 15.18
CA LEU A 8 -20.42 -0.15 14.52
C LEU A 8 -19.65 0.09 13.20
N ARG A 9 -20.23 0.84 12.26
CA ARG A 9 -19.59 1.16 10.97
C ARG A 9 -18.23 1.82 11.17
N ASP A 10 -18.15 2.80 12.07
CA ASP A 10 -16.91 3.54 12.35
C ASP A 10 -15.80 2.63 12.91
N GLU A 11 -16.16 1.67 13.77
CA GLU A 11 -15.22 0.67 14.28
C GLU A 11 -14.73 -0.28 13.16
N LEU A 12 -15.62 -0.62 12.21
CA LEU A 12 -15.28 -1.44 11.04
C LEU A 12 -14.36 -0.70 10.07
N ILE A 13 -14.54 0.60 9.89
CA ILE A 13 -13.65 1.44 9.09
C ILE A 13 -12.24 1.49 9.70
N ILE A 14 -12.15 1.69 11.01
CA ILE A 14 -10.88 1.64 11.74
C ILE A 14 -10.24 0.24 11.61
N ALA A 15 -11.04 -0.83 11.69
CA ALA A 15 -10.54 -2.19 11.47
C ALA A 15 -10.03 -2.39 10.03
N MET A 16 -10.71 -1.86 9.00
CA MET A 16 -10.23 -1.89 7.61
C MET A 16 -8.94 -1.09 7.44
N ASN A 17 -8.82 0.07 8.08
CA ASN A 17 -7.61 0.89 8.10
C ASN A 17 -6.40 0.10 8.65
N LEU A 18 -6.59 -0.57 9.80
CA LEU A 18 -5.58 -1.46 10.37
C LEU A 18 -5.26 -2.64 9.43
N TYR A 19 -6.28 -3.30 8.88
CA TYR A 19 -6.08 -4.41 7.95
C TYR A 19 -5.24 -3.97 6.74
N CYS A 20 -5.45 -2.77 6.21
CA CYS A 20 -4.68 -2.25 5.08
C CYS A 20 -3.22 -2.00 5.48
N LYS A 21 -2.99 -1.29 6.59
CA LYS A 21 -1.67 -0.79 6.99
C LYS A 21 -0.80 -1.77 7.79
N LEU A 22 -1.33 -2.93 8.20
CA LEU A 22 -0.54 -3.96 8.90
C LEU A 22 -0.08 -5.07 7.95
N PRO A 23 1.17 -5.54 8.05
CA PRO A 23 1.59 -6.76 7.38
C PRO A 23 0.69 -7.94 7.74
N PHE A 24 0.46 -8.86 6.79
CA PHE A 24 -0.45 -9.99 7.00
C PHE A 24 -0.09 -10.84 8.24
N GLY A 25 1.21 -11.04 8.50
CA GLY A 25 1.70 -11.76 9.69
C GLY A 25 1.63 -10.99 11.02
N LYS A 26 0.97 -9.82 11.05
CA LYS A 26 0.88 -8.94 12.23
C LYS A 26 -0.57 -8.63 12.64
N LEU A 27 -1.53 -9.43 12.17
CA LEU A 27 -2.97 -9.27 12.50
C LEU A 27 -3.37 -9.93 13.83
N ASP A 28 -2.40 -10.22 14.70
CA ASP A 28 -2.61 -10.94 15.97
C ASP A 28 -2.84 -10.01 17.18
N GLU A 29 -3.46 -10.56 18.22
CA GLU A 29 -3.80 -9.82 19.44
C GLU A 29 -2.60 -9.34 20.29
N LYS A 30 -1.37 -9.79 19.98
CA LYS A 30 -0.14 -9.36 20.66
C LYS A 30 0.54 -8.19 19.94
N THR A 31 0.11 -7.85 18.74
CA THR A 31 0.58 -6.66 18.02
C THR A 31 0.24 -5.41 18.85
N PRO A 32 1.24 -4.60 19.28
CA PRO A 32 1.03 -3.48 20.21
C PRO A 32 -0.09 -2.53 19.81
N ILE A 33 -0.13 -2.18 18.52
CA ILE A 33 -1.13 -1.26 18.03
C ILE A 33 -2.55 -1.84 17.96
N ILE A 34 -2.69 -3.16 17.79
CA ILE A 34 -3.99 -3.83 17.91
C ILE A 34 -4.48 -3.74 19.36
N ILE A 35 -3.57 -3.91 20.33
CA ILE A 35 -3.90 -3.75 21.75
C ILE A 35 -4.39 -2.34 22.03
N GLU A 36 -3.65 -1.34 21.57
CA GLU A 36 -3.98 0.06 21.84
C GLU A 36 -5.30 0.48 21.18
N VAL A 37 -5.49 0.17 19.89
CA VAL A 37 -6.75 0.48 19.19
C VAL A 37 -7.93 -0.23 19.84
N ALA A 38 -7.79 -1.52 20.20
CA ALA A 38 -8.85 -2.25 20.87
C ALA A 38 -9.28 -1.58 22.17
N ASN A 39 -8.32 -1.16 23.00
CA ASN A 39 -8.59 -0.45 24.25
C ASN A 39 -9.36 0.86 24.01
N LYS A 40 -8.94 1.67 23.02
CA LYS A 40 -9.62 2.93 22.68
C LYS A 40 -11.02 2.71 22.11
N LEU A 41 -11.27 1.60 21.43
CA LEU A 41 -12.60 1.19 20.97
C LEU A 41 -13.47 0.54 22.07
N GLY A 42 -12.93 0.35 23.29
CA GLY A 42 -13.62 -0.39 24.35
C GLY A 42 -13.90 -1.84 23.95
N ARG A 43 -12.91 -2.50 23.32
CA ARG A 43 -12.93 -3.91 22.88
C ARG A 43 -11.69 -4.63 23.40
N THR A 44 -11.70 -5.96 23.35
CA THR A 44 -10.50 -6.75 23.66
C THR A 44 -9.60 -6.85 22.42
N PRO A 45 -8.26 -6.95 22.59
CA PRO A 45 -7.32 -7.16 21.47
C PRO A 45 -7.67 -8.40 20.64
N SER A 46 -8.11 -9.48 21.31
CA SER A 46 -8.60 -10.69 20.66
C SER A 46 -9.82 -10.43 19.77
N SER A 47 -10.77 -9.60 20.22
CA SER A 47 -11.95 -9.26 19.42
C SER A 47 -11.58 -8.48 18.16
N LEU A 48 -10.64 -7.55 18.25
CA LEU A 48 -10.16 -6.78 17.09
C LEU A 48 -9.32 -7.66 16.15
N SER A 49 -8.39 -8.46 16.66
CA SER A 49 -7.62 -9.41 15.85
C SER A 49 -8.54 -10.38 15.09
N MET A 50 -9.56 -10.92 15.76
CA MET A 50 -10.58 -11.75 15.12
C MET A 50 -11.33 -11.00 14.00
N LYS A 51 -11.63 -9.72 14.20
CA LYS A 51 -12.23 -8.88 13.17
C LYS A 51 -11.32 -8.70 11.97
N LEU A 52 -10.02 -8.45 12.18
CA LEU A 52 -9.03 -8.35 11.10
C LEU A 52 -8.90 -9.66 10.34
N CYS A 53 -8.91 -10.81 11.03
CA CYS A 53 -8.91 -12.13 10.39
C CYS A 53 -10.18 -12.39 9.56
N ASN A 54 -11.36 -11.92 10.03
CA ASN A 54 -12.58 -11.98 9.24
C ASN A 54 -12.46 -11.15 7.95
N LEU A 55 -11.92 -9.93 8.04
CA LEU A 55 -11.70 -9.08 6.86
C LEU A 55 -10.68 -9.72 5.90
N ALA A 56 -9.56 -10.23 6.42
CA ALA A 56 -8.58 -10.97 5.63
C ALA A 56 -9.19 -12.17 4.89
N SER A 57 -10.15 -12.87 5.51
CA SER A 57 -10.88 -13.97 4.87
C SER A 57 -11.73 -13.55 3.68
N LEU A 58 -11.99 -12.26 3.49
CA LEU A 58 -12.76 -11.72 2.37
C LEU A 58 -11.88 -11.39 1.16
N ASP A 59 -10.57 -11.24 1.37
CA ASP A 59 -9.57 -10.97 0.33
C ASP A 59 -9.57 -12.10 -0.72
N PRO A 60 -9.93 -11.82 -1.99
CA PRO A 60 -9.97 -12.84 -3.04
C PRO A 60 -8.65 -13.58 -3.22
N LEU A 61 -7.51 -12.90 -3.04
CA LEU A 61 -6.19 -13.50 -3.19
C LEU A 61 -5.92 -14.51 -2.08
N LEU A 62 -6.19 -14.14 -0.83
CA LEU A 62 -5.97 -15.03 0.31
C LEU A 62 -6.87 -16.26 0.21
N LYS A 63 -8.11 -16.10 -0.26
CA LYS A 63 -9.00 -17.23 -0.58
C LYS A 63 -8.40 -18.15 -1.64
N ALA A 64 -7.87 -17.61 -2.73
CA ALA A 64 -7.26 -18.38 -3.81
C ALA A 64 -6.03 -19.17 -3.34
N ARG A 65 -5.27 -18.64 -2.37
CA ARG A 65 -4.14 -19.32 -1.73
C ARG A 65 -4.55 -20.38 -0.70
N GLY A 66 -5.84 -20.65 -0.54
CA GLY A 66 -6.35 -21.62 0.43
C GLY A 66 -6.22 -21.15 1.89
N VAL A 67 -5.98 -19.86 2.13
CA VAL A 67 -5.99 -19.30 3.49
C VAL A 67 -7.43 -19.33 3.99
N GLN A 68 -7.75 -20.39 4.73
CA GLN A 68 -9.03 -20.51 5.43
C GLN A 68 -8.98 -19.60 6.65
N GLY A 69 -9.42 -18.36 6.50
CA GLY A 69 -9.72 -17.50 7.64
C GLY A 69 -10.87 -18.08 8.47
N LEU A 70 -11.23 -17.39 9.56
CA LEU A 70 -12.42 -17.74 10.33
C LEU A 70 -13.64 -17.70 9.40
N ARG A 71 -14.42 -18.80 9.35
CA ARG A 71 -15.56 -18.97 8.42
C ARG A 71 -16.72 -17.98 8.63
N ASN A 72 -16.59 -17.05 9.58
CA ASN A 72 -17.67 -16.25 10.14
C ASN A 72 -17.54 -14.75 9.85
N ALA A 73 -17.02 -14.35 8.68
CA ALA A 73 -17.15 -12.97 8.23
C ALA A 73 -18.65 -12.60 8.14
N SER A 74 -19.04 -11.65 8.97
CA SER A 74 -20.44 -11.24 9.15
C SER A 74 -20.94 -10.47 7.92
N LYS A 75 -22.26 -10.24 7.86
CA LYS A 75 -22.85 -9.39 6.81
C LYS A 75 -22.20 -7.99 6.79
N ALA A 76 -22.03 -7.37 7.96
CA ALA A 76 -21.39 -6.06 8.07
C ALA A 76 -19.91 -6.07 7.62
N ASP A 77 -19.18 -7.17 7.85
CA ASP A 77 -17.79 -7.31 7.39
C ASP A 77 -17.73 -7.34 5.85
N ARG A 78 -18.70 -8.01 5.22
CA ARG A 78 -18.81 -8.08 3.75
C ARG A 78 -19.21 -6.75 3.15
N GLU A 79 -20.16 -6.06 3.77
CA GLU A 79 -20.62 -4.74 3.34
C GLU A 79 -19.46 -3.74 3.38
N ILE A 80 -18.75 -3.60 4.50
CA ILE A 80 -17.64 -2.65 4.60
C ILE A 80 -16.49 -3.01 3.65
N TRP A 81 -16.21 -4.30 3.45
CA TRP A 81 -15.20 -4.76 2.49
C TRP A 81 -15.55 -4.32 1.06
N GLN A 82 -16.81 -4.54 0.65
CA GLN A 82 -17.27 -4.14 -0.69
C GLN A 82 -17.29 -2.62 -0.86
N GLU A 83 -17.64 -1.89 0.20
CA GLU A 83 -17.60 -0.42 0.20
C GLU A 83 -16.17 0.08 -0.10
N PHE A 84 -15.15 -0.45 0.61
CA PHE A 84 -13.75 -0.11 0.35
C PHE A 84 -13.32 -0.50 -1.06
N TYR A 85 -13.65 -1.72 -1.48
CA TYR A 85 -13.25 -2.22 -2.80
C TYR A 85 -13.78 -1.34 -3.94
N ASN A 86 -14.96 -0.76 -3.77
CA ASN A 86 -15.61 0.10 -4.76
C ASN A 86 -15.27 1.59 -4.61
N ASN A 87 -14.71 2.04 -3.47
CA ASN A 87 -14.48 3.46 -3.18
C ASN A 87 -13.24 3.70 -2.31
N TRP A 88 -12.07 3.27 -2.80
CA TRP A 88 -10.79 3.46 -2.09
C TRP A 88 -10.44 4.94 -1.85
N GLU A 89 -10.82 5.83 -2.77
CA GLU A 89 -10.50 7.26 -2.67
C GLU A 89 -11.13 7.94 -1.46
N GLU A 90 -12.42 7.71 -1.24
CA GLU A 90 -13.13 8.29 -0.11
C GLU A 90 -12.82 7.55 1.18
N LEU A 91 -12.93 6.20 1.16
CA LEU A 91 -12.78 5.41 2.38
C LEU A 91 -11.33 5.30 2.84
N GLY A 92 -10.34 5.41 1.96
CA GLY A 92 -8.94 5.52 2.35
C GLY A 92 -8.73 6.72 3.27
N VAL A 93 -9.21 7.90 2.85
CA VAL A 93 -9.15 9.14 3.64
C VAL A 93 -10.01 9.05 4.90
N GLU A 94 -11.29 8.67 4.78
CA GLU A 94 -12.22 8.57 5.93
C GLU A 94 -11.63 7.65 7.00
N SER A 95 -11.03 6.53 6.59
CA SER A 95 -10.46 5.56 7.51
C SER A 95 -9.24 6.07 8.27
N GLU A 96 -8.41 6.88 7.61
CA GLU A 96 -7.24 7.49 8.21
C GLU A 96 -7.63 8.65 9.13
N GLU A 97 -8.60 9.48 8.75
CA GLU A 97 -9.15 10.55 9.60
C GLU A 97 -9.69 9.97 10.92
N ARG A 98 -10.54 8.93 10.83
CA ARG A 98 -11.10 8.25 12.02
C ARG A 98 -10.02 7.57 12.87
N PHE A 99 -9.03 6.99 12.22
CA PHE A 99 -7.89 6.44 12.93
C PHE A 99 -7.16 7.54 13.70
N GLN A 100 -6.88 8.69 13.09
CA GLN A 100 -6.22 9.83 13.76
C GLN A 100 -7.05 10.41 14.91
N GLU A 101 -8.36 10.54 14.72
CA GLU A 101 -9.30 10.99 15.76
C GLU A 101 -9.27 10.09 17.00
N LEU A 102 -9.17 8.77 16.82
CA LEU A 102 -9.05 7.81 17.92
C LEU A 102 -7.84 8.12 18.82
N PHE A 103 -6.77 8.64 18.23
CA PHE A 103 -5.55 9.04 18.92
C PHE A 103 -5.52 10.54 19.27
N LYS A 104 -6.60 11.29 19.07
CA LYS A 104 -6.63 12.76 19.24
C LYS A 104 -5.50 13.44 18.45
N ASN A 105 -5.21 12.93 17.25
CA ASN A 105 -4.12 13.34 16.38
C ASN A 105 -2.70 13.15 16.97
N LEU A 106 -2.56 12.33 18.02
CA LEU A 106 -1.28 11.93 18.61
C LEU A 106 -0.98 10.47 18.23
N ILE A 107 -0.64 10.25 16.96
CA ILE A 107 -0.37 8.91 16.43
C ILE A 107 0.90 8.35 17.10
N PRO A 108 0.88 7.10 17.61
CA PRO A 108 2.08 6.46 18.14
C PRO A 108 3.19 6.38 17.09
N GLU A 109 4.42 6.69 17.48
CA GLU A 109 5.61 6.60 16.59
C GLU A 109 5.78 5.21 15.97
N GLU A 110 5.27 4.16 16.63
CA GLU A 110 5.30 2.76 16.15
C GLU A 110 4.41 2.50 14.91
N TYR A 111 3.53 3.44 14.55
CA TYR A 111 2.77 3.41 13.29
C TYR A 111 3.55 4.02 12.11
N GLU A 112 4.72 4.61 12.36
CA GLU A 112 5.65 4.94 11.29
C GLU A 112 6.31 3.65 10.77
N LEU A 113 6.66 3.63 9.48
CA LEU A 113 7.14 2.44 8.76
C LEU A 113 8.06 1.54 9.62
N PRO A 114 7.81 0.22 9.70
CA PRO A 114 8.63 -0.67 10.50
C PRO A 114 10.08 -0.60 10.02
N ASN A 115 11.02 -0.41 10.95
CA ASN A 115 12.46 -0.17 10.72
C ASN A 115 12.87 1.25 10.30
N LYS A 116 11.98 2.25 10.37
CA LYS A 116 12.42 3.65 10.25
C LYS A 116 13.40 3.96 11.38
N ARG A 117 14.65 4.28 11.02
CA ARG A 117 15.64 4.71 12.01
C ARG A 117 15.13 5.99 12.67
N LYS A 118 15.17 6.04 14.01
CA LYS A 118 15.07 7.29 14.77
C LYS A 118 16.33 8.10 14.48
N PHE A 119 16.31 8.90 13.42
CA PHE A 119 17.35 9.89 13.21
C PHE A 119 17.17 10.96 14.29
N ASN A 120 18.21 11.21 15.09
CA ASN A 120 18.18 12.23 16.16
C ASN A 120 17.93 13.65 15.63
N ASN A 121 17.98 13.84 14.31
CA ASN A 121 17.56 15.06 13.60
C ASN A 121 16.80 14.63 12.33
N PRO A 122 15.45 14.78 12.27
CA PRO A 122 14.73 14.54 11.04
C PRO A 122 15.14 15.60 10.00
N ILE A 123 15.86 15.18 8.95
CA ILE A 123 15.96 15.99 7.73
C ILE A 123 14.54 16.01 7.13
N PRO A 124 13.93 17.16 6.88
CA PRO A 124 12.63 17.21 6.23
C PRO A 124 12.78 16.58 4.84
N ILE A 125 12.24 15.38 4.65
CA ILE A 125 12.07 14.82 3.31
C ILE A 125 10.98 15.68 2.68
N THR A 126 11.38 16.68 1.91
CA THR A 126 10.46 17.43 1.04
C THR A 126 9.99 16.47 -0.05
N THR A 127 8.84 15.82 0.18
CA THR A 127 7.91 15.57 -0.91
C THR A 127 7.60 16.92 -1.57
N PRO A 128 7.46 17.03 -2.90
CA PRO A 128 7.24 18.31 -3.59
C PRO A 128 6.12 19.09 -2.89
N ARG A 129 6.52 20.20 -2.28
CA ARG A 129 5.75 20.97 -1.32
C ARG A 129 5.22 22.18 -2.06
N SER A 130 3.95 22.14 -2.47
CA SER A 130 3.15 23.35 -2.62
C SER A 130 2.10 23.32 -1.51
N GLN A 131 2.27 24.20 -0.51
CA GLN A 131 1.15 24.51 0.38
C GLN A 131 0.24 25.48 -0.37
N PRO A 132 -1.03 25.13 -0.60
CA PRO A 132 -1.97 26.08 -1.19
C PRO A 132 -2.52 27.05 -0.14
N THR A 133 -2.86 28.25 -0.60
CA THR A 133 -3.11 29.45 0.22
C THR A 133 -4.59 29.78 0.44
N GLY A 134 -5.53 28.95 -0.01
CA GLY A 134 -6.98 29.08 0.27
C GLY A 134 -7.51 28.09 1.31
N SER A 135 -8.60 28.38 2.03
CA SER A 135 -9.20 27.46 3.04
C SER A 135 -9.71 26.14 2.44
N THR A 136 -10.34 26.20 1.26
CA THR A 136 -10.78 25.02 0.50
C THR A 136 -9.59 24.26 -0.06
N GLU A 137 -8.60 24.96 -0.62
CA GLU A 137 -7.40 24.34 -1.17
C GLU A 137 -6.52 23.72 -0.07
N ALA A 138 -6.47 24.34 1.11
CA ALA A 138 -5.82 23.80 2.30
C ALA A 138 -6.51 22.52 2.76
N THR A 139 -7.84 22.47 2.77
CA THR A 139 -8.59 21.25 3.10
C THR A 139 -8.33 20.14 2.08
N VAL A 140 -8.34 20.47 0.78
CA VAL A 140 -8.01 19.53 -0.31
C VAL A 140 -6.56 19.03 -0.18
N SER A 141 -5.62 19.90 0.17
CA SER A 141 -4.21 19.55 0.38
C SER A 141 -4.01 18.63 1.59
N VAL A 142 -4.74 18.88 2.69
CA VAL A 142 -4.71 18.01 3.87
C VAL A 142 -5.24 16.63 3.53
N LYS A 143 -6.41 16.53 2.88
CA LYS A 143 -6.97 15.23 2.46
C LYS A 143 -6.06 14.48 1.50
N ALA A 144 -5.45 15.18 0.53
CA ALA A 144 -4.47 14.58 -0.37
C ALA A 144 -3.27 14.01 0.39
N ARG A 145 -2.75 14.73 1.40
CA ARG A 145 -1.64 14.28 2.24
C ARG A 145 -2.02 13.06 3.08
N ILE A 146 -3.21 13.07 3.70
CA ILE A 146 -3.74 11.95 4.48
C ILE A 146 -3.87 10.71 3.59
N GLY A 147 -4.47 10.87 2.41
CA GLY A 147 -4.59 9.79 1.43
C GLY A 147 -3.24 9.24 0.99
N GLN A 148 -2.28 10.10 0.64
CA GLN A 148 -0.93 9.66 0.26
C GLN A 148 -0.22 8.88 1.36
N ASP A 149 -0.34 9.32 2.62
CA ASP A 149 0.23 8.61 3.77
C ASP A 149 -0.44 7.25 3.99
N PHE A 150 -1.77 7.18 3.89
CA PHE A 150 -2.53 5.93 3.93
C PHE A 150 -2.08 4.96 2.82
N PHE A 151 -2.00 5.43 1.57
CA PHE A 151 -1.58 4.63 0.43
C PHE A 151 -0.15 4.12 0.63
N ARG A 152 0.78 5.01 1.02
CA ARG A 152 2.17 4.64 1.27
C ARG A 152 2.30 3.57 2.35
N LYS A 153 1.64 3.76 3.50
CA LYS A 153 1.65 2.79 4.60
C LYS A 153 1.06 1.44 4.16
N THR A 154 -0.04 1.47 3.42
CA THR A 154 -0.70 0.27 2.90
C THR A 154 0.21 -0.51 1.95
N VAL A 155 0.80 0.16 0.95
CA VAL A 155 1.71 -0.49 -0.01
C VAL A 155 2.94 -1.06 0.69
N LEU A 156 3.63 -0.29 1.54
CA LEU A 156 4.82 -0.80 2.21
C LEU A 156 4.49 -1.97 3.13
N ALA A 157 3.41 -1.90 3.91
CA ALA A 157 2.97 -3.01 4.75
C ALA A 157 2.64 -4.28 3.93
N ASN A 158 2.06 -4.10 2.74
CA ASN A 158 1.67 -5.18 1.87
C ASN A 158 2.87 -6.01 1.34
N TYR A 159 4.00 -5.34 1.12
CA TYR A 159 5.27 -5.94 0.72
C TYR A 159 6.22 -6.22 1.91
N ASN A 160 5.73 -6.13 3.15
CA ASN A 160 6.55 -6.26 4.37
C ASN A 160 7.78 -5.32 4.39
N SER A 161 7.59 -4.08 3.89
CA SER A 161 8.62 -3.07 3.72
C SER A 161 9.84 -3.56 2.94
N ARG A 162 9.61 -4.24 1.81
CA ARG A 162 10.65 -4.68 0.89
C ARG A 162 10.34 -4.28 -0.54
N CYS A 163 11.37 -3.88 -1.28
CA CYS A 163 11.26 -3.70 -2.73
C CYS A 163 10.82 -5.00 -3.40
N CYS A 164 9.81 -4.95 -4.26
CA CYS A 164 9.28 -6.12 -4.95
C CYS A 164 10.19 -6.65 -6.06
N ILE A 165 11.20 -5.87 -6.49
CA ILE A 165 12.22 -6.32 -7.45
C ILE A 165 13.49 -6.78 -6.72
N THR A 166 14.08 -5.90 -5.91
CA THR A 166 15.43 -6.11 -5.35
C THR A 166 15.44 -6.72 -3.95
N GLY A 167 14.27 -6.83 -3.30
CA GLY A 167 14.17 -7.30 -1.92
C GLY A 167 14.71 -6.33 -0.85
N ASN A 168 15.16 -5.12 -1.25
CA ASN A 168 15.72 -4.10 -0.36
C ASN A 168 14.79 -3.87 0.86
N PRO A 169 15.25 -4.12 2.09
CA PRO A 169 14.42 -4.03 3.30
C PRO A 169 14.45 -2.66 4.00
N ILE A 170 15.17 -1.67 3.46
CA ILE A 170 15.39 -0.38 4.14
C ILE A 170 14.26 0.58 3.76
N PRO A 171 13.28 0.86 4.66
CA PRO A 171 12.06 1.61 4.30
C PRO A 171 12.32 3.03 3.78
N GLU A 172 13.39 3.68 4.22
CA GLU A 172 13.80 5.02 3.79
C GLU A 172 14.22 5.06 2.32
N LEU A 173 14.62 3.91 1.76
CA LEU A 173 14.96 3.76 0.35
C LEU A 173 13.77 3.29 -0.50
N LEU A 174 12.60 3.09 0.11
CA LEU A 174 11.41 2.56 -0.55
C LEU A 174 10.39 3.65 -0.89
N VAL A 175 9.77 3.49 -2.05
CA VAL A 175 8.68 4.29 -2.58
C VAL A 175 7.45 3.39 -2.73
N ALA A 176 6.29 3.94 -2.43
CA ALA A 176 5.01 3.35 -2.83
C ALA A 176 4.70 3.91 -4.22
N SER A 177 5.21 3.24 -5.23
CA SER A 177 5.09 3.63 -6.63
C SER A 177 3.69 3.32 -7.14
N HIS A 178 3.11 4.24 -7.91
CA HIS A 178 1.83 4.02 -8.59
C HIS A 178 2.07 3.35 -9.94
N ILE A 179 1.29 2.32 -10.25
CA ILE A 179 1.34 1.69 -11.58
C ILE A 179 0.71 2.60 -12.63
N LEU A 180 -0.50 3.07 -12.33
CA LEU A 180 -1.21 4.08 -13.09
C LEU A 180 -0.87 5.46 -12.52
N PRO A 181 -0.42 6.43 -13.35
CA PRO A 181 0.04 7.72 -12.88
C PRO A 181 -0.99 8.47 -12.04
N TRP A 182 -0.54 8.99 -10.90
CA TRP A 182 -1.36 9.74 -9.94
C TRP A 182 -2.18 10.88 -10.57
N GLY A 183 -1.61 11.58 -11.56
CA GLY A 183 -2.26 12.72 -12.22
C GLY A 183 -3.41 12.32 -13.15
N SER A 184 -3.34 11.14 -13.75
CA SER A 184 -4.22 10.71 -14.84
C SER A 184 -5.36 9.80 -14.39
N TYR A 185 -5.19 9.11 -13.26
CA TYR A 185 -6.12 8.09 -12.77
C TYR A 185 -6.53 8.39 -11.32
N ILE A 186 -7.42 9.38 -11.17
CA ILE A 186 -7.82 9.95 -9.87
C ILE A 186 -8.54 8.89 -9.01
N GLU A 187 -9.33 8.03 -9.63
CA GLU A 187 -10.12 6.95 -9.04
C GLU A 187 -9.28 5.76 -8.50
N HIS A 188 -7.96 5.78 -8.73
CA HIS A 188 -7.05 4.69 -8.36
C HIS A 188 -5.85 5.17 -7.53
N ARG A 189 -5.87 6.39 -7.02
CA ARG A 189 -4.79 6.99 -6.23
C ARG A 189 -4.58 6.29 -4.89
N LEU A 190 -5.64 5.89 -4.23
CA LEU A 190 -5.64 5.20 -2.94
C LEU A 190 -5.93 3.70 -3.07
N ASN A 191 -6.19 3.22 -4.29
CA ASN A 191 -6.39 1.81 -4.55
C ASN A 191 -5.07 1.04 -4.36
N PRO A 192 -4.93 0.15 -3.37
CA PRO A 192 -3.69 -0.57 -3.11
C PRO A 192 -3.28 -1.53 -4.23
N HIS A 193 -4.20 -1.96 -5.10
CA HIS A 193 -3.88 -2.72 -6.31
C HIS A 193 -3.15 -1.89 -7.38
N ASN A 194 -3.12 -0.56 -7.22
CA ASN A 194 -2.34 0.36 -8.03
C ASN A 194 -0.94 0.64 -7.44
N GLY A 195 -0.50 -0.12 -6.44
CA GLY A 195 0.74 0.12 -5.71
C GLY A 195 1.80 -0.97 -5.87
N LEU A 196 3.04 -0.53 -6.11
CA LEU A 196 4.26 -1.34 -6.00
C LEU A 196 5.16 -0.76 -4.91
N CYS A 197 5.76 -1.62 -4.09
CA CYS A 197 6.85 -1.18 -3.22
C CYS A 197 8.16 -1.30 -3.98
N LEU A 198 8.76 -0.18 -4.38
CA LEU A 198 9.99 -0.15 -5.17
C LEU A 198 11.10 0.58 -4.43
N ALA A 199 12.34 0.17 -4.63
CA ALA A 199 13.49 0.99 -4.25
C ALA A 199 13.58 2.20 -5.20
N ARG A 200 14.06 3.35 -4.70
CA ARG A 200 14.08 4.63 -5.45
C ARG A 200 14.61 4.53 -6.88
N THR A 201 15.68 3.78 -7.10
CA THR A 201 16.27 3.60 -8.44
C THR A 201 15.31 2.87 -9.38
N GLN A 202 14.64 1.82 -8.91
CA GLN A 202 13.65 1.06 -9.68
C GLN A 202 12.35 1.86 -9.86
N ASP A 203 11.91 2.58 -8.84
CA ASP A 203 10.77 3.49 -8.90
C ASP A 203 10.94 4.54 -10.02
N THR A 204 12.05 5.27 -10.01
CA THR A 204 12.32 6.26 -11.07
C THR A 204 12.44 5.62 -12.45
N ALA A 205 13.03 4.42 -12.56
CA ALA A 205 13.11 3.71 -13.83
C ALA A 205 11.73 3.27 -14.34
N PHE A 206 10.86 2.82 -13.44
CA PHE A 206 9.49 2.39 -13.75
C PHE A 206 8.64 3.59 -14.18
N ASP A 207 8.62 4.67 -13.40
CA ASP A 207 7.90 5.92 -13.72
C ASP A 207 8.32 6.55 -15.06
N LYS A 208 9.59 6.36 -15.45
CA LYS A 208 10.13 6.84 -16.73
C LYS A 208 9.96 5.84 -17.89
N GLY A 209 9.30 4.71 -17.64
CA GLY A 209 9.09 3.66 -18.64
C GLY A 209 10.35 2.93 -19.06
N LEU A 210 11.46 3.05 -18.31
CA LEU A 210 12.71 2.32 -18.58
C LEU A 210 12.60 0.84 -18.21
N ILE A 211 11.72 0.53 -17.27
CA ILE A 211 11.36 -0.84 -16.90
C ILE A 211 9.85 -0.98 -16.82
N THR A 212 9.36 -2.21 -16.98
CA THR A 212 7.97 -2.58 -16.78
C THR A 212 7.89 -4.06 -16.41
N PHE A 213 6.71 -4.67 -16.39
CA PHE A 213 6.56 -6.11 -16.19
C PHE A 213 5.70 -6.76 -17.26
N ASP A 214 5.96 -8.02 -17.60
CA ASP A 214 5.15 -8.84 -18.51
C ASP A 214 3.82 -9.29 -17.87
N GLU A 215 3.04 -10.13 -18.56
CA GLU A 215 1.79 -10.72 -18.09
C GLU A 215 1.98 -11.62 -16.85
N ASP A 216 3.17 -12.20 -16.69
CA ASP A 216 3.58 -13.03 -15.56
C ASP A 216 4.30 -12.20 -14.48
N TYR A 217 4.26 -10.87 -14.55
CA TYR A 217 4.94 -9.94 -13.63
C TYR A 217 6.47 -10.11 -13.58
N ARG A 218 7.08 -10.55 -14.67
CA ARG A 218 8.55 -10.60 -14.84
C ARG A 218 9.06 -9.26 -15.32
N LEU A 219 10.20 -8.83 -14.77
CA LEU A 219 10.81 -7.55 -15.12
C LEU A 219 11.22 -7.51 -16.61
N ILE A 220 10.79 -6.48 -17.32
CA ILE A 220 11.22 -6.13 -18.68
C ILE A 220 11.97 -4.79 -18.62
N ILE A 221 13.04 -4.66 -19.39
CA ILE A 221 13.82 -3.42 -19.57
C ILE A 221 13.60 -2.84 -20.97
N SER A 222 13.70 -1.53 -21.12
CA SER A 222 13.54 -0.88 -22.43
C SER A 222 14.80 -0.96 -23.28
N ALA A 223 14.64 -0.91 -24.60
CA ALA A 223 15.76 -0.84 -25.55
C ALA A 223 16.70 0.35 -25.27
N TYR A 224 16.15 1.46 -24.76
CA TYR A 224 16.96 2.61 -24.34
C TYR A 224 17.88 2.26 -23.18
N LEU A 225 17.39 1.58 -22.13
CA LEU A 225 18.23 1.12 -21.01
C LEU A 225 19.28 0.11 -21.49
N GLU A 226 18.89 -0.81 -22.38
CA GLU A 226 19.80 -1.78 -22.99
C GLU A 226 20.94 -1.14 -23.81
N SER A 227 20.70 0.01 -24.43
CA SER A 227 21.71 0.70 -25.25
C SER A 227 22.93 1.19 -24.47
N PHE A 228 22.84 1.24 -23.14
CA PHE A 228 23.96 1.59 -22.25
C PHE A 228 24.78 0.37 -21.79
N LEU A 229 24.48 -0.84 -22.28
CA LEU A 229 25.22 -2.05 -21.92
C LEU A 229 26.46 -2.24 -22.81
N PRO A 230 27.55 -2.84 -22.28
CA PRO A 230 27.68 -3.33 -20.91
C PRO A 230 28.05 -2.21 -19.92
N ASP A 231 27.28 -2.11 -18.84
CA ASP A 231 27.62 -1.31 -17.66
C ASP A 231 27.33 -2.13 -16.40
N GLU A 232 28.30 -2.16 -15.47
CA GLU A 232 28.21 -2.99 -14.26
C GLU A 232 27.12 -2.50 -13.30
N THR A 233 26.92 -1.18 -13.23
CA THR A 233 25.89 -0.59 -12.35
C THR A 233 24.50 -0.94 -12.87
N LEU A 234 24.27 -0.83 -14.18
CA LEU A 234 23.02 -1.24 -14.80
C LEU A 234 22.79 -2.74 -14.63
N TYR A 235 23.84 -3.55 -14.74
CA TYR A 235 23.73 -4.99 -14.51
C TYR A 235 23.22 -5.30 -13.09
N ARG A 236 23.85 -4.71 -12.07
CA ARG A 236 23.50 -4.96 -10.66
C ARG A 236 22.13 -4.40 -10.27
N ASN A 237 21.68 -3.31 -10.89
CA ASN A 237 20.43 -2.65 -10.53
C ASN A 237 19.21 -3.13 -11.35
N PHE A 238 19.42 -3.65 -12.56
CA PHE A 238 18.33 -4.00 -13.47
C PHE A 238 18.53 -5.37 -14.12
N ILE A 239 19.65 -5.59 -14.82
CA ILE A 239 19.81 -6.79 -15.67
C ILE A 239 19.80 -8.09 -14.86
N GLY A 240 20.42 -8.08 -13.67
CA GLY A 240 20.42 -9.22 -12.75
C GLY A 240 19.02 -9.65 -12.30
N TYR A 241 18.00 -8.81 -12.48
CA TYR A 241 16.59 -9.08 -12.17
C TYR A 241 15.73 -9.25 -13.42
N CYS A 242 16.26 -9.02 -14.62
CA CYS A 242 15.50 -9.11 -15.86
C CYS A 242 14.94 -10.53 -16.05
N GLY A 243 13.67 -10.65 -16.43
CA GLY A 243 12.97 -11.94 -16.54
C GLY A 243 12.61 -12.59 -15.20
N GLN A 244 12.96 -11.99 -14.06
CA GLN A 244 12.52 -12.51 -12.75
C GLN A 244 11.16 -11.93 -12.39
N GLN A 245 10.31 -12.80 -11.84
CA GLN A 245 9.00 -12.40 -11.31
C GLN A 245 9.17 -11.57 -10.05
N ILE A 246 8.33 -10.55 -9.88
CA ILE A 246 8.32 -9.76 -8.63
C ILE A 246 8.08 -10.64 -7.41
N HIS A 247 8.59 -10.19 -6.27
CA HIS A 247 8.11 -10.66 -4.99
C HIS A 247 6.69 -10.16 -4.76
N PHE A 248 5.71 -11.03 -5.01
CA PHE A 248 4.31 -10.70 -4.82
C PHE A 248 3.99 -10.30 -3.37
N PRO A 249 3.09 -9.34 -3.17
CA PRO A 249 2.66 -8.98 -1.84
C PRO A 249 1.76 -10.07 -1.20
N ASN A 250 1.51 -9.91 0.09
CA ASN A 250 0.66 -10.84 0.84
C ASN A 250 -0.84 -10.58 0.64
N LYS A 251 -1.23 -9.32 0.45
CA LYS A 251 -2.59 -8.85 0.18
C LYS A 251 -2.57 -8.05 -1.14
N PHE A 252 -3.72 -7.59 -1.63
CA PHE A 252 -3.85 -6.60 -2.71
C PHE A 252 -2.79 -6.71 -3.82
N HIS A 253 -2.81 -7.81 -4.59
CA HIS A 253 -1.88 -7.98 -5.72
C HIS A 253 -2.03 -6.84 -6.74
N PRO A 254 -0.95 -6.41 -7.42
CA PRO A 254 -1.08 -5.36 -8.41
C PRO A 254 -2.03 -5.78 -9.53
N HIS A 255 -2.96 -4.92 -9.92
CA HIS A 255 -4.00 -5.31 -10.87
C HIS A 255 -3.40 -5.59 -12.26
N PRO A 256 -3.74 -6.71 -12.93
CA PRO A 256 -3.13 -7.08 -14.21
C PRO A 256 -3.39 -6.03 -15.30
N ASP A 257 -4.59 -5.44 -15.33
CA ASP A 257 -4.91 -4.37 -16.28
C ASP A 257 -4.06 -3.11 -16.05
N PHE A 258 -3.66 -2.80 -14.81
CA PHE A 258 -2.85 -1.64 -14.51
C PHE A 258 -1.43 -1.84 -15.05
N ILE A 259 -0.86 -3.04 -14.83
CA ILE A 259 0.45 -3.41 -15.39
C ILE A 259 0.39 -3.38 -16.93
N ARG A 260 -0.67 -3.92 -17.54
CA ARG A 260 -0.86 -3.85 -19.00
C ARG A 260 -0.87 -2.40 -19.49
N ARG A 261 -1.66 -1.52 -18.86
CA ARG A 261 -1.70 -0.10 -19.23
C ARG A 261 -0.35 0.59 -19.07
N HIS A 262 0.40 0.30 -18.00
CA HIS A 262 1.76 0.81 -17.86
C HIS A 262 2.67 0.38 -19.03
N ARG A 263 2.59 -0.90 -19.45
CA ARG A 263 3.29 -1.36 -20.68
C ARG A 263 2.84 -0.63 -21.93
N GLU A 264 1.56 -0.30 -22.05
CA GLU A 264 1.00 0.27 -23.27
C GLU A 264 1.22 1.78 -23.40
N GLU A 265 1.15 2.50 -22.27
CA GLU A 265 1.06 3.97 -22.19
C GLU A 265 2.37 4.64 -21.71
N ILE A 266 3.20 3.93 -20.92
CA ILE A 266 4.35 4.55 -20.22
C ILE A 266 5.68 3.92 -20.64
N PHE A 267 5.72 2.60 -20.81
CA PHE A 267 6.94 1.88 -21.15
C PHE A 267 7.47 2.27 -22.54
N ILE A 268 8.74 2.69 -22.60
CA ILE A 268 9.37 3.20 -23.83
C ILE A 268 10.05 2.12 -24.67
N GLY A 269 9.77 0.84 -24.42
CA GLY A 269 10.36 -0.29 -25.14
C GLY A 269 9.53 -0.83 -26.30
N LYS A 270 8.46 -0.15 -26.73
CA LYS A 270 7.90 -0.39 -28.07
C LYS A 270 8.93 0.11 -29.09
N GLU A 271 9.18 -0.68 -30.13
CA GLU A 271 10.09 -0.29 -31.22
C GLU A 271 9.83 1.16 -31.61
N ILE A 272 10.90 1.95 -31.70
CA ILE A 272 10.85 3.21 -32.43
C ILE A 272 10.55 2.79 -33.87
N THR A 273 9.28 2.76 -34.25
CA THR A 273 8.89 2.71 -35.66
C THR A 273 9.39 4.02 -36.25
N ASN A 274 10.60 3.96 -36.82
CA ASN A 274 11.15 4.96 -37.73
C ASN A 274 10.24 5.12 -38.94
#